data_AF-A0A2G5KDV7-F1
#
_entry.id   AF-A0A2G5KDV7-F1
#
_cell.length_a   1.000
_cell.length_b   1.000
_cell.length_c   1.000
_cell.angle_alpha   90.00
_cell.angle_beta   90.00
_cell.angle_gamma   90.00
#
_symmetry.space_group_name_H-M   'P 1'
#
loop_
_entity.id
_entity.type
_entity.pdbx_description
1 polymer ?
#
loop_
_entity_poly.entity_id
_entity_poly.type
_entity_poly.pdbx_seq_one_letter_code
_entity_poly.pdbx_strand_id
1 'polypeptide(L)'
;MAPTTLESRPGATAVVYLDFDGETVSGTSWRNGNTVNTEPAGFSDAEIIRTREIMAEDFSPFNMNITTNRAVYEQAPNNQKMLCIFTPTDTATPGSGGVAFINSFSSNANNPCWVYNIRNAKEAGDTGSHEVGHTLGLNHDGKGTTEYYRGHNDWAPIVGFSPGKPIAQWSFVEYSNASNTEDDIAIITNSRNNFGFIPDDHGDDIDNATELIANGAGIVDETQNRGILHNRQDTDVYSFLA
;
A
#
# COMPACT_ATOMS: atom_id res chain seq x y z
N MET A 1 19.90 -14.45 -4.97
CA MET A 1 20.32 -13.24 -5.71
C MET A 1 19.90 -12.05 -4.87
N ALA A 2 20.61 -10.92 -4.93
CA ALA A 2 20.12 -9.71 -4.27
C ALA A 2 18.79 -9.31 -4.92
N PRO A 3 17.74 -8.97 -4.15
CA PRO A 3 16.44 -8.63 -4.70
C PRO A 3 16.52 -7.41 -5.63
N THR A 4 15.66 -7.38 -6.64
CA THR A 4 15.53 -6.23 -7.55
C THR A 4 15.20 -4.97 -6.74
N THR A 5 15.97 -3.89 -6.93
CA THR A 5 15.73 -2.60 -6.27
C THR A 5 14.66 -1.81 -7.03
N LEU A 6 13.50 -1.62 -6.40
CA LEU A 6 12.32 -0.97 -6.99
C LEU A 6 11.81 0.13 -6.07
N GLU A 7 11.25 1.19 -6.64
CA GLU A 7 10.61 2.31 -5.94
C GLU A 7 9.37 2.75 -6.73
N SER A 8 8.22 2.92 -6.08
CA SER A 8 7.02 3.46 -6.75
C SER A 8 7.09 4.98 -6.88
N ARG A 9 7.71 5.64 -5.90
CA ARG A 9 7.74 7.09 -5.80
C ARG A 9 9.00 7.55 -5.05
N PRO A 10 10.17 7.55 -5.71
CA PRO A 10 11.41 8.05 -5.12
C PRO A 10 11.23 9.47 -4.57
N GLY A 11 11.68 9.70 -3.33
CA GLY A 11 11.57 11.00 -2.66
C GLY A 11 10.23 11.28 -1.98
N ALA A 12 9.29 10.32 -1.98
CA ALA A 12 8.06 10.45 -1.20
C ALA A 12 8.33 10.57 0.31
N THR A 13 7.43 11.23 1.01
CA THR A 13 7.56 11.47 2.47
C THR A 13 7.47 10.18 3.27
N ALA A 14 6.51 9.31 2.94
CA ALA A 14 6.34 8.01 3.57
C ALA A 14 7.09 6.91 2.82
N VAL A 15 7.69 5.96 3.53
CA VAL A 15 8.41 4.82 2.94
C VAL A 15 7.93 3.50 3.50
N VAL A 16 7.50 2.57 2.65
CA VAL A 16 7.21 1.19 3.03
C VAL A 16 8.22 0.30 2.33
N TYR A 17 9.05 -0.38 3.12
CA TYR A 17 9.97 -1.40 2.63
C TYR A 17 9.31 -2.77 2.65
N LEU A 18 9.34 -3.44 1.51
CA LEU A 18 8.87 -4.80 1.33
C LEU A 18 10.08 -5.74 1.45
N ASP A 19 10.16 -6.45 2.57
CA ASP A 19 11.17 -7.46 2.83
C ASP A 19 10.70 -8.83 2.34
N PHE A 20 11.42 -9.40 1.39
CA PHE A 20 11.17 -10.76 0.86
C PHE A 20 12.35 -11.71 1.12
N ASP A 21 13.50 -11.19 1.57
CA ASP A 21 14.74 -11.95 1.75
C ASP A 21 14.98 -12.41 3.19
N GLY A 22 14.05 -12.08 4.09
CA GLY A 22 14.05 -12.53 5.48
C GLY A 22 14.73 -11.51 6.39
N GLU A 23 14.37 -11.54 7.68
CA GLU A 23 14.75 -10.50 8.62
C GLU A 23 14.99 -11.05 10.03
N THR A 24 15.82 -10.35 10.78
CA THR A 24 16.00 -10.56 12.22
C THR A 24 15.41 -9.39 12.98
N VAL A 25 14.20 -9.58 13.52
CA VAL A 25 13.48 -8.55 14.26
C VAL A 25 13.66 -8.78 15.76
N SER A 26 14.06 -7.75 16.51
CA SER A 26 14.21 -7.82 17.97
C SER A 26 13.87 -6.48 18.64
N GLY A 27 13.56 -6.51 19.94
CA GLY A 27 13.25 -5.28 20.70
C GLY A 27 11.94 -4.60 20.31
N THR A 28 11.06 -5.30 19.59
CA THR A 28 9.75 -4.80 19.17
C THR A 28 8.65 -5.22 20.15
N SER A 29 7.43 -4.71 19.99
CA SER A 29 6.28 -5.17 20.77
C SER A 29 5.89 -6.62 20.45
N TRP A 30 6.31 -7.14 19.29
CA TRP A 30 6.13 -8.54 18.94
C TRP A 30 6.89 -9.44 19.92
N ARG A 31 6.23 -10.53 20.33
CA ARG A 31 6.83 -11.57 21.19
C ARG A 31 7.49 -11.01 22.47
N ASN A 32 6.97 -9.91 23.01
CA ASN A 32 7.51 -9.22 24.19
C ASN A 32 8.98 -8.79 24.02
N GLY A 33 9.38 -8.36 22.83
CA GLY A 33 10.75 -7.92 22.53
C GLY A 33 11.74 -9.03 22.18
N ASN A 34 11.31 -10.30 22.26
CA ASN A 34 12.16 -11.42 21.88
C ASN A 34 12.47 -11.40 20.37
N THR A 35 13.63 -11.94 20.00
CA THR A 35 14.05 -12.05 18.61
C THR A 35 13.14 -12.99 17.82
N VAL A 36 12.74 -12.55 16.64
CA VAL A 36 12.09 -13.35 15.59
C VAL A 36 13.03 -13.34 14.38
N ASN A 37 13.51 -14.52 14.00
CA ASN A 37 14.27 -14.72 12.76
C ASN A 37 13.31 -15.29 11.73
N THR A 38 13.22 -14.66 10.56
CA THR A 38 12.30 -15.09 9.50
C THR A 38 13.04 -15.62 8.29
N GLU A 39 12.51 -16.71 7.76
CA GLU A 39 12.94 -17.25 6.47
C GLU A 39 12.48 -16.32 5.32
N PRO A 40 13.22 -16.28 4.19
CA PRO A 40 12.80 -15.59 2.98
C PRO A 40 11.41 -16.04 2.49
N ALA A 41 10.69 -15.18 1.79
CA ALA A 41 9.40 -15.49 1.18
C ALA A 41 9.47 -16.63 0.15
N GLY A 42 10.63 -16.83 -0.49
CA GLY A 42 10.81 -17.83 -1.55
C GLY A 42 10.23 -17.41 -2.91
N PHE A 43 9.89 -16.14 -3.09
CA PHE A 43 9.38 -15.58 -4.34
C PHE A 43 10.45 -15.45 -5.42
N SER A 44 10.02 -15.64 -6.67
CA SER A 44 10.78 -15.23 -7.86
C SER A 44 10.76 -13.71 -8.03
N ASP A 45 11.69 -13.17 -8.84
CA ASP A 45 11.72 -11.72 -9.15
C ASP A 45 10.38 -11.24 -9.75
N ALA A 46 9.74 -12.06 -10.58
CA ALA A 46 8.43 -11.74 -11.17
C ALA A 46 7.32 -11.63 -10.10
N GLU A 47 7.35 -12.49 -9.08
CA GLU A 47 6.41 -12.44 -7.97
C GLU A 47 6.67 -11.23 -7.06
N ILE A 48 7.95 -10.88 -6.82
CA ILE A 48 8.33 -9.69 -6.06
C ILE A 48 7.85 -8.42 -6.79
N ILE A 49 8.15 -8.30 -8.10
CA ILE A 49 7.70 -7.18 -8.93
C ILE A 49 6.17 -7.08 -8.88
N ARG A 50 5.46 -8.19 -9.09
CA ARG A 50 3.99 -8.18 -9.12
C ARG A 50 3.37 -7.84 -7.77
N THR A 51 3.92 -8.36 -6.67
CA THR A 51 3.47 -8.04 -5.31
C THR A 51 3.63 -6.53 -5.04
N ARG A 52 4.79 -5.99 -5.39
CA ARG A 52 5.09 -4.56 -5.23
C ARG A 52 4.22 -3.68 -6.12
N GLU A 53 3.94 -4.07 -7.36
CA GLU A 53 3.04 -3.33 -8.26
C GLU A 53 1.63 -3.23 -7.70
N ILE A 54 1.09 -4.30 -7.12
CA ILE A 54 -0.24 -4.28 -6.49
C ILE A 54 -0.27 -3.29 -5.34
N MET A 55 0.69 -3.37 -4.42
CA MET A 55 0.77 -2.42 -3.32
C MET A 55 1.04 -0.99 -3.82
N ALA A 56 1.90 -0.81 -4.82
CA ALA A 56 2.19 0.50 -5.40
C ALA A 56 0.94 1.16 -6.01
N GLU A 57 0.07 0.37 -6.63
CA GLU A 57 -1.21 0.83 -7.16
C GLU A 57 -2.18 1.22 -6.05
N ASP A 58 -2.34 0.37 -5.03
CA ASP A 58 -3.21 0.64 -3.87
C ASP A 58 -2.80 1.94 -3.16
N PHE A 59 -1.50 2.22 -3.07
CA PHE A 59 -0.97 3.44 -2.44
C PHE A 59 -0.68 4.59 -3.41
N SER A 60 -1.01 4.47 -4.70
CA SER A 60 -0.69 5.46 -5.73
C SER A 60 -1.20 6.88 -5.45
N PRO A 61 -2.37 7.11 -4.80
CA PRO A 61 -2.86 8.45 -4.46
C PRO A 61 -2.06 9.16 -3.37
N PHE A 62 -1.25 8.42 -2.61
CA PHE A 62 -0.57 8.95 -1.42
C PHE A 62 0.89 9.27 -1.69
N ASN A 63 1.42 10.24 -0.94
CA ASN A 63 2.83 10.59 -0.96
C ASN A 63 3.67 9.53 -0.22
N MET A 64 3.68 8.32 -0.77
CA MET A 64 4.28 7.11 -0.21
C MET A 64 5.08 6.35 -1.27
N ASN A 65 6.27 5.90 -0.88
CA ASN A 65 7.13 5.04 -1.67
C ASN A 65 7.01 3.59 -1.22
N ILE A 66 6.54 2.72 -2.11
CA ILE A 66 6.53 1.27 -1.94
C ILE A 66 7.80 0.73 -2.60
N THR A 67 8.73 0.25 -1.76
CA THR A 67 10.10 -0.02 -2.19
C THR A 67 10.64 -1.37 -1.72
N THR A 68 11.52 -1.97 -2.53
CA THR A 68 12.40 -3.08 -2.14
C THR A 68 13.85 -2.60 -1.94
N ASN A 69 14.07 -1.28 -1.83
CA ASN A 69 15.36 -0.66 -1.58
C ASN A 69 15.57 -0.42 -0.09
N ARG A 70 16.32 -1.30 0.57
CA ARG A 70 16.62 -1.19 2.01
C ARG A 70 17.27 0.15 2.38
N ALA A 71 18.14 0.67 1.52
CA ALA A 71 18.86 1.92 1.80
C ALA A 71 17.90 3.13 1.90
N VAL A 72 16.83 3.14 1.12
CA VAL A 72 15.80 4.21 1.16
C VAL A 72 15.03 4.14 2.48
N TYR A 73 14.67 2.95 2.93
CA TYR A 73 14.02 2.74 4.23
C TYR A 73 14.92 3.12 5.41
N GLU A 74 16.21 2.78 5.37
CA GLU A 74 17.14 3.11 6.44
C GLU A 74 17.35 4.61 6.60
N GLN A 75 17.25 5.37 5.51
CA GLN A 75 17.36 6.84 5.50
C GLN A 75 16.08 7.55 5.97
N ALA A 76 14.91 6.90 5.89
CA ALA A 76 13.65 7.49 6.29
C ALA A 76 13.54 7.63 7.83
N PRO A 77 12.87 8.68 8.35
CA PRO A 77 12.56 8.83 9.77
C PRO A 77 11.68 7.68 10.29
N ASN A 78 11.86 7.27 11.56
CA ASN A 78 11.12 6.14 12.13
C ASN A 78 9.59 6.33 12.12
N ASN A 79 9.12 7.56 12.30
CA ASN A 79 7.69 7.91 12.27
C ASN A 79 7.13 8.19 10.86
N GLN A 80 7.89 7.86 9.82
CA GLN A 80 7.56 8.01 8.40
C GLN A 80 7.96 6.78 7.59
N LYS A 81 8.17 5.63 8.25
CA LYS A 81 8.54 4.40 7.57
C LYS A 81 7.89 3.17 8.16
N MET A 82 7.75 2.14 7.32
CA MET A 82 7.30 0.82 7.74
C MET A 82 8.13 -0.28 7.09
N LEU A 83 8.45 -1.29 7.89
CA LEU A 83 9.00 -2.56 7.45
C LEU A 83 7.85 -3.56 7.35
N CYS A 84 7.58 -4.04 6.14
CA CYS A 84 6.57 -5.05 5.84
C CYS A 84 7.28 -6.34 5.42
N ILE A 85 7.17 -7.39 6.25
CA ILE A 85 7.95 -8.62 6.10
C ILE A 85 7.08 -9.72 5.51
N PHE A 86 7.46 -10.21 4.34
CA PHE A 86 6.84 -11.33 3.65
C PHE A 86 7.60 -12.61 3.99
N THR A 87 6.96 -13.55 4.66
CA THR A 87 7.67 -14.75 5.15
C THR A 87 6.71 -15.91 5.42
N PRO A 88 7.14 -17.18 5.26
CA PRO A 88 6.38 -18.31 5.79
C PRO A 88 6.51 -18.44 7.32
N THR A 89 7.35 -17.64 7.98
CA THR A 89 7.63 -17.73 9.41
C THR A 89 6.59 -16.96 10.24
N ASP A 90 5.54 -17.65 10.69
CA ASP A 90 4.42 -17.05 11.43
C ASP A 90 4.65 -16.91 12.95
N THR A 91 5.92 -16.93 13.38
CA THR A 91 6.28 -16.96 14.81
C THR A 91 5.75 -15.74 15.59
N ALA A 92 5.56 -14.58 14.95
CA ALA A 92 5.01 -13.41 15.62
C ALA A 92 3.52 -13.60 15.98
N THR A 93 2.74 -14.25 15.12
CA THR A 93 1.36 -14.69 15.40
C THR A 93 0.97 -15.94 14.61
N PRO A 94 1.09 -17.13 15.20
CA PRO A 94 0.82 -18.36 14.48
C PRO A 94 -0.62 -18.48 13.99
N GLY A 95 -0.79 -18.90 12.73
CA GLY A 95 -2.10 -19.13 12.11
C GLY A 95 -2.82 -17.91 11.53
N SER A 96 -2.24 -16.71 11.58
CA SER A 96 -2.78 -15.53 10.89
C SER A 96 -2.39 -15.50 9.40
N GLY A 97 -3.15 -14.75 8.59
CA GLY A 97 -2.75 -14.46 7.20
C GLY A 97 -1.73 -13.32 7.08
N GLY A 98 -1.78 -12.40 8.02
CA GLY A 98 -0.85 -11.31 8.26
C GLY A 98 -1.16 -10.69 9.63
N VAL A 99 -0.32 -9.76 10.08
CA VAL A 99 -0.63 -8.96 11.27
C VAL A 99 0.15 -7.66 11.31
N ALA A 100 -0.48 -6.64 11.87
CA ALA A 100 0.14 -5.36 12.19
C ALA A 100 -0.39 -4.79 13.51
N PHE A 101 0.40 -3.91 14.13
CA PHE A 101 -0.10 -3.06 15.21
C PHE A 101 -0.73 -1.80 14.62
N ILE A 102 -1.95 -1.48 15.04
CA ILE A 102 -2.63 -0.28 14.57
C ILE A 102 -1.84 0.98 14.96
N ASN A 103 -1.71 1.92 14.02
CA ASN A 103 -0.94 3.18 14.15
C ASN A 103 0.59 3.04 14.28
N SER A 104 1.17 1.85 14.05
CA SER A 104 2.61 1.67 14.20
C SER A 104 3.46 2.48 13.23
N PHE A 105 2.94 2.85 12.04
CA PHE A 105 3.65 3.64 11.02
C PHE A 105 4.14 4.98 11.55
N SER A 106 3.25 5.69 12.26
CA SER A 106 3.52 7.01 12.82
C SER A 106 4.29 6.97 14.15
N SER A 107 4.53 5.76 14.67
CA SER A 107 5.19 5.58 15.95
C SER A 107 6.72 5.62 15.79
N ASN A 108 7.44 5.94 16.87
CA ASN A 108 8.90 5.80 16.89
C ASN A 108 9.36 4.37 17.24
N ALA A 109 8.43 3.45 17.49
CA ALA A 109 8.73 2.06 17.75
C ALA A 109 8.84 1.31 16.42
N ASN A 110 9.92 0.56 16.23
CA ASN A 110 10.15 -0.20 15.01
C ASN A 110 9.35 -1.50 15.01
N ASN A 111 8.02 -1.40 15.03
CA ASN A 111 7.11 -2.54 14.96
C ASN A 111 6.75 -2.84 13.50
N PRO A 112 7.37 -3.85 12.86
CA PRO A 112 7.01 -4.22 11.50
C PRO A 112 5.59 -4.77 11.44
N CYS A 113 5.04 -4.76 10.23
CA CYS A 113 3.90 -5.62 9.88
C CYS A 113 4.39 -6.89 9.17
N TRP A 114 3.58 -7.94 9.25
CA TRP A 114 3.94 -9.27 8.79
C TRP A 114 2.91 -9.79 7.81
N VAL A 115 3.39 -10.38 6.71
CA VAL A 115 2.56 -10.99 5.68
C VAL A 115 2.93 -12.48 5.56
N TYR A 116 1.98 -13.35 5.88
CA TYR A 116 2.14 -14.81 5.85
C TYR A 116 1.41 -15.47 4.67
N ASN A 117 0.40 -14.79 4.12
CA ASN A 117 -0.33 -15.21 2.93
C ASN A 117 0.50 -15.00 1.65
N ILE A 118 1.47 -15.88 1.43
CA ILE A 118 2.43 -15.80 0.32
C ILE A 118 2.25 -16.94 -0.68
N ARG A 119 1.02 -17.39 -0.97
CA ARG A 119 0.82 -18.47 -1.95
C ARG A 119 1.06 -18.02 -3.39
N ASN A 120 0.90 -16.73 -3.66
CA ASN A 120 1.19 -16.08 -4.93
C ASN A 120 1.27 -14.56 -4.72
N ALA A 121 1.77 -13.84 -5.73
CA ALA A 121 1.96 -12.40 -5.68
C ALA A 121 0.66 -11.58 -5.43
N LYS A 122 -0.51 -12.04 -5.90
CA LYS A 122 -1.77 -11.33 -5.68
C LYS A 122 -2.17 -11.38 -4.22
N GLU A 123 -2.13 -12.57 -3.64
CA GLU A 123 -2.48 -12.74 -2.23
C GLU A 123 -1.50 -12.02 -1.30
N ALA A 124 -0.20 -12.06 -1.63
CA ALA A 124 0.81 -11.32 -0.91
C ALA A 124 0.58 -9.81 -1.01
N GLY A 125 0.33 -9.28 -2.21
CA GLY A 125 0.11 -7.84 -2.43
C GLY A 125 -1.12 -7.34 -1.68
N ASP A 126 -2.24 -8.06 -1.79
CA ASP A 126 -3.48 -7.76 -1.07
C ASP A 126 -3.28 -7.73 0.44
N THR A 127 -2.60 -8.77 0.97
CA THR A 127 -2.33 -8.86 2.41
C THR A 127 -1.34 -7.78 2.84
N GLY A 128 -0.31 -7.49 2.04
CA GLY A 128 0.64 -6.42 2.31
C GLY A 128 -0.03 -5.05 2.42
N SER A 129 -0.93 -4.71 1.50
CA SER A 129 -1.72 -3.48 1.58
C SER A 129 -2.62 -3.47 2.82
N HIS A 130 -3.29 -4.58 3.12
CA HIS A 130 -4.13 -4.73 4.32
C HIS A 130 -3.35 -4.44 5.61
N GLU A 131 -2.20 -5.09 5.79
CA GLU A 131 -1.40 -4.95 7.00
C GLU A 131 -0.78 -3.57 7.13
N VAL A 132 -0.29 -2.98 6.03
CA VAL A 132 0.16 -1.58 6.02
C VAL A 132 -0.99 -0.64 6.36
N GLY A 133 -2.21 -0.90 5.87
CA GLY A 133 -3.42 -0.17 6.23
C GLY A 133 -3.66 -0.12 7.74
N HIS A 134 -3.53 -1.24 8.44
CA HIS A 134 -3.56 -1.26 9.90
C HIS A 134 -2.48 -0.36 10.52
N THR A 135 -1.24 -0.41 10.04
CA THR A 135 -0.18 0.46 10.56
C THR A 135 -0.51 1.95 10.43
N LEU A 136 -1.37 2.32 9.47
CA LEU A 136 -1.86 3.68 9.20
C LEU A 136 -3.12 4.05 9.99
N GLY A 137 -3.69 3.11 10.75
CA GLY A 137 -4.77 3.37 11.69
C GLY A 137 -6.11 2.72 11.33
N LEU A 138 -6.18 1.94 10.25
CA LEU A 138 -7.43 1.31 9.79
C LEU A 138 -7.80 0.09 10.64
N ASN A 139 -9.10 -0.11 10.85
CA ASN A 139 -9.68 -1.35 11.38
C ASN A 139 -10.28 -2.17 10.24
N HIS A 140 -10.67 -3.41 10.54
CA HIS A 140 -11.23 -4.29 9.52
C HIS A 140 -12.55 -3.74 8.94
N ASP A 141 -12.69 -3.95 7.64
CA ASP A 141 -13.94 -3.77 6.91
C ASP A 141 -14.79 -5.02 7.01
N GLY A 142 -15.80 -5.00 7.89
CA GLY A 142 -16.69 -6.13 8.16
C GLY A 142 -18.14 -5.91 7.74
N LYS A 143 -18.92 -6.99 7.67
CA LYS A 143 -20.36 -6.96 7.31
C LYS A 143 -21.20 -7.79 8.27
N GLY A 144 -22.16 -7.16 8.93
CA GLY A 144 -22.99 -7.79 9.96
C GLY A 144 -22.15 -8.32 11.11
N THR A 145 -22.08 -9.64 11.25
CA THR A 145 -21.24 -10.31 12.28
C THR A 145 -19.93 -10.86 11.72
N THR A 146 -19.64 -10.66 10.44
CA THR A 146 -18.40 -11.11 9.80
C THR A 146 -17.37 -10.00 9.89
N GLU A 147 -16.23 -10.30 10.49
CA GLU A 147 -15.10 -9.38 10.64
C GLU A 147 -14.51 -8.94 9.29
N TYR A 148 -14.36 -9.88 8.35
CA TYR A 148 -13.78 -9.61 7.04
C TYR A 148 -14.83 -9.67 5.93
N TYR A 149 -15.21 -8.52 5.40
CA TYR A 149 -16.09 -8.45 4.26
C TYR A 149 -15.37 -8.87 2.97
N ARG A 150 -15.87 -9.93 2.34
CA ARG A 150 -15.33 -10.50 1.09
C ARG A 150 -15.71 -9.73 -0.19
N GLY A 151 -16.29 -8.54 -0.03
CA GLY A 151 -16.77 -7.73 -1.15
C GLY A 151 -18.02 -8.29 -1.85
N HIS A 152 -18.25 -7.82 -3.07
CA HIS A 152 -19.36 -8.22 -3.94
C HIS A 152 -18.98 -8.01 -5.40
N ASN A 153 -19.52 -8.83 -6.30
CA ASN A 153 -19.11 -8.87 -7.71
C ASN A 153 -17.58 -8.96 -7.83
N ASP A 154 -16.99 -8.04 -8.58
CA ASP A 154 -15.55 -7.97 -8.87
C ASP A 154 -14.75 -7.14 -7.85
N TRP A 155 -15.41 -6.56 -6.85
CA TRP A 155 -14.83 -5.64 -5.89
C TRP A 155 -14.78 -6.21 -4.47
N ALA A 156 -13.74 -5.84 -3.71
CA ALA A 156 -13.68 -5.97 -2.25
C ALA A 156 -12.88 -4.83 -1.60
N PRO A 157 -13.16 -4.50 -0.33
CA PRO A 157 -12.31 -3.56 0.42
C PRO A 157 -10.96 -4.19 0.76
N ILE A 158 -9.89 -3.37 0.75
CA ILE A 158 -8.51 -3.81 1.09
C ILE A 158 -8.44 -4.29 2.54
N VAL A 159 -8.99 -3.54 3.50
CA VAL A 159 -9.01 -3.92 4.93
C VAL A 159 -10.14 -4.90 5.29
N GLY A 160 -10.82 -5.46 4.29
CA GLY A 160 -11.68 -6.63 4.44
C GLY A 160 -10.97 -7.89 3.96
N PHE A 161 -11.53 -8.56 2.95
CA PHE A 161 -10.89 -9.72 2.32
C PHE A 161 -10.98 -9.61 0.79
N SER A 162 -9.93 -9.08 0.19
CA SER A 162 -9.76 -8.96 -1.27
C SER A 162 -9.10 -10.15 -1.99
N PRO A 163 -8.49 -11.17 -1.34
CA PRO A 163 -7.91 -12.30 -2.07
C PRO A 163 -8.91 -12.97 -3.02
N GLY A 164 -8.54 -13.03 -4.30
CA GLY A 164 -9.37 -13.59 -5.38
C GLY A 164 -10.34 -12.60 -6.03
N LYS A 165 -10.33 -11.33 -5.64
CA LYS A 165 -11.06 -10.25 -6.35
C LYS A 165 -10.15 -9.52 -7.33
N PRO A 166 -10.64 -9.22 -8.54
CA PRO A 166 -9.86 -8.45 -9.50
C PRO A 166 -9.70 -6.98 -9.09
N ILE A 167 -10.65 -6.41 -8.33
CA ILE A 167 -10.61 -5.03 -7.86
C ILE A 167 -10.57 -5.02 -6.33
N ALA A 168 -9.55 -4.40 -5.76
CA ALA A 168 -9.41 -4.09 -4.34
C ALA A 168 -9.23 -2.58 -4.19
N GLN A 169 -9.92 -1.95 -3.24
CA GLN A 169 -9.78 -0.50 -3.00
C GLN A 169 -9.90 -0.17 -1.51
N TRP A 170 -9.32 0.96 -1.12
CA TRP A 170 -9.64 1.62 0.16
C TRP A 170 -11.11 2.00 0.19
N SER A 171 -11.76 1.76 1.32
CA SER A 171 -13.20 1.95 1.46
C SER A 171 -13.54 3.16 2.30
N PHE A 172 -14.73 3.69 2.05
CA PHE A 172 -15.46 4.53 3.01
C PHE A 172 -16.79 3.84 3.33
N VAL A 173 -16.77 2.51 3.20
CA VAL A 173 -17.80 1.59 3.64
C VAL A 173 -19.14 1.79 2.92
N GLU A 174 -19.07 1.87 1.58
CA GLU A 174 -20.26 2.00 0.72
C GLU A 174 -21.01 0.70 0.47
N TYR A 175 -21.07 -0.18 1.46
CA TYR A 175 -21.77 -1.46 1.34
C TYR A 175 -22.77 -1.66 2.47
N SER A 176 -23.88 -2.31 2.12
CA SER A 176 -24.99 -2.53 3.05
C SER A 176 -24.54 -3.27 4.32
N ASN A 177 -25.04 -2.85 5.48
CA ASN A 177 -24.85 -3.53 6.77
C ASN A 177 -23.38 -3.73 7.16
N ALA A 178 -22.54 -2.74 6.87
CA ALA A 178 -21.18 -2.73 7.34
C ALA A 178 -21.10 -2.62 8.87
N SER A 179 -20.12 -3.31 9.46
CA SER A 179 -19.90 -3.33 10.92
C SER A 179 -18.87 -2.30 11.38
N ASN A 180 -18.12 -1.73 10.46
CA ASN A 180 -17.21 -0.60 10.65
C ASN A 180 -17.65 0.53 9.70
N THR A 181 -17.40 1.79 10.04
CA THR A 181 -17.82 2.97 9.26
C THR A 181 -16.68 3.96 9.08
N GLU A 182 -15.45 3.46 9.00
CA GLU A 182 -14.26 4.27 8.77
C GLU A 182 -14.25 4.86 7.36
N ASP A 183 -13.65 6.04 7.21
CA ASP A 183 -13.25 6.55 5.91
C ASP A 183 -11.75 6.27 5.79
N ASP A 184 -11.39 5.18 5.09
CA ASP A 184 -10.02 4.70 5.03
C ASP A 184 -9.09 5.78 4.48
N ILE A 185 -9.55 6.48 3.44
CA ILE A 185 -8.78 7.52 2.78
C ILE A 185 -8.52 8.66 3.75
N ALA A 186 -9.56 9.13 4.45
CA ALA A 186 -9.41 10.20 5.45
C ALA A 186 -8.48 9.79 6.61
N ILE A 187 -8.49 8.52 7.02
CA ILE A 187 -7.60 8.00 8.06
C ILE A 187 -6.16 7.92 7.56
N ILE A 188 -5.93 7.36 6.36
CA ILE A 188 -4.59 7.26 5.76
C ILE A 188 -3.96 8.66 5.66
N THR A 189 -4.71 9.66 5.20
CA THR A 189 -4.18 11.02 4.96
C THR A 189 -4.26 11.96 6.16
N ASN A 190 -4.64 11.47 7.34
CA ASN A 190 -4.73 12.34 8.51
C ASN A 190 -3.34 12.78 9.00
N SER A 191 -3.31 13.82 9.83
CA SER A 191 -2.06 14.41 10.33
C SER A 191 -1.23 13.49 11.23
N ARG A 192 -1.78 12.39 11.76
CA ARG A 192 -1.03 11.41 12.56
C ARG A 192 0.04 10.72 11.71
N ASN A 193 -0.30 10.38 10.48
CA ASN A 193 0.56 9.57 9.62
C ASN A 193 1.74 10.36 9.03
N ASN A 194 1.80 11.68 9.22
CA ASN A 194 2.91 12.54 8.78
C ASN A 194 3.15 12.52 7.25
N PHE A 195 2.14 12.15 6.47
CA PHE A 195 2.05 12.32 5.01
C PHE A 195 0.59 12.54 4.61
N GLY A 196 0.34 12.84 3.33
CA GLY A 196 -1.00 12.99 2.78
C GLY A 196 -1.05 12.52 1.33
N PHE A 197 -1.97 13.07 0.56
CA PHE A 197 -2.00 12.84 -0.87
C PHE A 197 -0.74 13.36 -1.58
N ILE A 198 -0.54 12.86 -2.79
CA ILE A 198 0.36 13.49 -3.75
C ILE A 198 -0.16 14.87 -4.15
N PRO A 199 0.71 15.77 -4.63
CA PRO A 199 0.24 16.97 -5.33
C PRO A 199 -0.52 16.57 -6.60
N ASP A 200 -1.53 17.35 -6.92
CA ASP A 200 -2.24 17.31 -8.19
C ASP A 200 -1.27 17.46 -9.39
N ASP A 201 -1.46 16.66 -10.42
CA ASP A 201 -0.61 16.62 -11.61
C ASP A 201 -1.23 17.33 -12.82
N HIS A 202 -2.54 17.58 -12.81
CA HIS A 202 -3.26 18.26 -13.88
C HIS A 202 -4.17 19.36 -13.36
N GLY A 203 -4.78 20.12 -14.27
CA GLY A 203 -5.72 21.17 -13.90
C GLY A 203 -7.16 20.68 -13.92
N ASP A 204 -7.94 21.09 -12.91
CA ASP A 204 -9.35 20.71 -12.72
C ASP A 204 -10.34 21.32 -13.73
N ASP A 205 -9.90 22.28 -14.55
CA ASP A 205 -10.77 23.02 -15.45
C ASP A 205 -10.12 23.35 -16.80
N ILE A 206 -10.95 23.83 -17.72
CA ILE A 206 -10.53 24.11 -19.09
C ILE A 206 -9.51 25.26 -19.18
N ASP A 207 -9.49 26.17 -18.21
CA ASP A 207 -8.56 27.32 -18.19
C ASP A 207 -7.17 26.88 -17.71
N ASN A 208 -7.08 25.77 -16.97
CA ASN A 208 -5.85 25.17 -16.46
C ASN A 208 -5.50 23.81 -17.09
N ALA A 209 -6.14 23.47 -18.22
CA ALA A 209 -5.96 22.17 -18.86
C ALA A 209 -4.49 21.89 -19.22
N THR A 210 -4.05 20.64 -18.99
CA THR A 210 -2.71 20.20 -19.38
C THR A 210 -2.64 19.95 -20.88
N GLU A 211 -1.65 20.54 -21.56
CA GLU A 211 -1.44 20.31 -22.99
C GLU A 211 -1.00 18.87 -23.25
N LEU A 212 -1.70 18.20 -24.17
CA LEU A 212 -1.32 16.87 -24.64
C LEU A 212 -0.03 16.90 -25.44
N ILE A 213 0.91 16.04 -25.07
CA ILE A 213 2.16 15.84 -25.79
C ILE A 213 1.90 14.90 -26.98
N ALA A 214 1.97 15.45 -28.19
CA ALA A 214 1.93 14.70 -29.44
C ALA A 214 3.30 14.69 -30.14
N ASN A 215 3.67 13.57 -30.76
CA ASN A 215 4.89 13.51 -31.57
C ASN A 215 4.71 14.21 -32.94
N GLY A 216 5.79 14.26 -33.75
CA GLY A 216 5.76 14.94 -35.05
C GLY A 216 4.78 14.35 -36.09
N ALA A 217 4.19 13.19 -35.82
CA ALA A 217 3.12 12.58 -36.63
C ALA A 217 1.71 12.83 -36.06
N GLY A 218 1.59 13.61 -34.97
CA GLY A 218 0.32 13.87 -34.28
C GLY A 218 -0.16 12.73 -33.40
N ILE A 219 0.70 11.77 -33.04
CA ILE A 219 0.34 10.65 -32.16
C ILE A 219 0.55 11.08 -30.71
N VAL A 220 -0.49 10.92 -29.90
CA VAL A 220 -0.49 11.12 -28.45
C VAL A 220 -0.16 9.79 -27.78
N ASP A 221 0.95 9.76 -27.02
CA ASP A 221 1.44 8.57 -26.33
C ASP A 221 0.94 8.54 -24.88
N GLU A 222 0.31 7.45 -24.43
CA GLU A 222 -0.20 7.32 -23.06
C GLU A 222 0.90 7.45 -21.99
N THR A 223 2.14 7.08 -22.32
CA THR A 223 3.28 7.19 -21.40
C THR A 223 3.70 8.64 -21.16
N GLN A 224 3.26 9.57 -22.01
CA GLN A 224 3.51 11.00 -21.90
C GLN A 224 2.26 11.78 -21.46
N ASN A 225 1.10 11.14 -21.48
CA ASN A 225 -0.21 11.76 -21.25
C ASN A 225 -1.01 10.88 -20.28
N ARG A 226 -0.61 10.90 -19.01
CA ARG A 226 -1.22 10.15 -17.90
C ARG A 226 -1.35 11.06 -16.69
N GLY A 227 -2.34 10.80 -15.86
CA GLY A 227 -2.57 11.47 -14.58
C GLY A 227 -2.91 10.46 -13.49
N ILE A 228 -2.85 10.90 -12.23
CA ILE A 228 -3.32 10.13 -11.07
C ILE A 228 -4.38 10.93 -10.35
N LEU A 229 -5.61 10.43 -10.38
CA LEU A 229 -6.69 10.94 -9.54
C LEU A 229 -6.40 10.64 -8.06
N HIS A 230 -5.83 11.60 -7.36
CA HIS A 230 -5.35 11.42 -5.99
C HIS A 230 -6.49 11.53 -4.96
N ASN A 231 -7.60 12.18 -5.30
CA ASN A 231 -8.78 12.25 -4.43
C ASN A 231 -10.09 12.27 -5.25
N ARG A 232 -11.26 12.26 -4.58
CA ARG A 232 -12.59 12.17 -5.25
C ARG A 232 -13.04 13.44 -5.98
N GLN A 233 -12.42 14.57 -5.69
CA GLN A 233 -12.71 15.87 -6.29
C GLN A 233 -11.75 16.21 -7.43
N ASP A 234 -10.64 15.48 -7.52
CA ASP A 234 -9.62 15.61 -8.55
C ASP A 234 -10.21 15.34 -9.94
N THR A 235 -9.93 16.23 -10.89
CA THR A 235 -10.33 16.13 -12.29
C THR A 235 -9.15 16.44 -13.22
N ASP A 236 -8.69 15.45 -13.97
CA ASP A 236 -7.67 15.71 -15.00
C ASP A 236 -8.29 16.27 -16.29
N VAL A 237 -8.04 17.54 -16.60
CA VAL A 237 -8.44 18.16 -17.87
C VAL A 237 -7.24 18.30 -18.81
N TYR A 238 -7.41 17.83 -20.05
CA TYR A 238 -6.38 17.88 -21.10
C TYR A 238 -6.84 18.65 -22.34
N SER A 239 -5.91 19.32 -23.03
CA SER A 239 -6.16 20.07 -24.26
C SER A 239 -5.24 19.66 -25.43
N PHE A 240 -5.73 19.83 -26.66
CA PHE A 240 -4.90 19.75 -27.88
C PHE A 240 -4.33 21.11 -28.31
N LEU A 241 -4.60 22.16 -27.54
CA LEU A 241 -4.26 23.54 -27.84
C LEU A 241 -3.66 24.14 -26.56
N ALA A 242 -2.44 24.66 -26.66
CA ALA A 242 -1.81 25.47 -25.62
C ALA A 242 -2.56 26.79 -25.37
#